data_AF-A0A946DIS9-F1
#
_entry.id   AF-A0A946DIS9-F1
#
_cell.length_a   1.000
_cell.length_b   1.000
_cell.length_c   1.000
_cell.angle_alpha   90.00
_cell.angle_beta   90.00
_cell.angle_gamma   90.00
#
_symmetry.space_group_name_H-M   'P 1'
#
loop_
_entity.id
_entity.type
_entity.pdbx_description
1 polymer ?
#
loop_
_entity_poly.entity_id
_entity_poly.type
_entity_poly.pdbx_seq_one_letter_code
_entity_poly.pdbx_strand_id
1 'polypeptide(L)' 'MDIQSLSTPERILLAEELWDSVRTKSDEIEVTPEQIELLESRLTALASDGDYGDTWENVKKRVIAG' A
#
# COMPACT_ATOMS: atom_id res chain seq x y z
N MET A 1 24.26 5.79 4.39
CA MET A 1 24.30 4.55 3.59
C MET A 1 24.05 4.94 2.15
N ASP A 2 24.89 4.52 1.21
CA ASP A 2 24.60 4.73 -0.21
C ASP A 2 23.66 3.63 -0.68
N ILE A 3 22.38 3.97 -0.86
CA ILE A 3 21.34 3.01 -1.28
C ILE A 3 21.56 2.60 -2.75
N GLN A 4 22.24 3.44 -3.53
CA GLN A 4 22.47 3.21 -4.96
C GLN A 4 23.54 2.13 -5.21
N SER A 5 24.40 1.85 -4.24
CA SER A 5 25.41 0.79 -4.34
C SER A 5 24.87 -0.60 -4.02
N LEU A 6 23.64 -0.72 -3.52
CA LEU A 6 23.03 -2.01 -3.17
C LEU A 6 22.55 -2.75 -4.42
N SER A 7 22.69 -4.07 -4.44
CA SER A 7 22.07 -4.94 -5.44
C SER A 7 20.54 -4.94 -5.31
N THR A 8 19.83 -5.42 -6.34
CA THR A 8 18.36 -5.50 -6.31
C THR A 8 17.82 -6.30 -5.11
N PRO A 9 18.35 -7.49 -4.77
CA PRO A 9 17.91 -8.22 -3.58
C PRO A 9 18.13 -7.44 -2.27
N GLU A 10 19.28 -6.77 -2.12
CA GLU A 10 19.59 -5.98 -0.92
C GLU A 10 18.66 -4.78 -0.78
N ARG A 11 18.29 -4.13 -1.88
CA ARG A 11 17.30 -3.04 -1.86
C ARG A 11 15.91 -3.53 -1.46
N ILE A 12 15.52 -4.74 -1.85
CA ILE A 12 14.24 -5.33 -1.46
C ILE A 12 14.23 -5.59 0.06
N LEU A 13 15.29 -6.22 0.58
CA LEU A 13 15.42 -6.48 2.02
C LEU A 13 15.45 -5.19 2.84
N LEU A 14 16.19 -4.18 2.38
CA LEU A 14 16.22 -2.87 3.03
C LEU A 14 14.86 -2.18 2.99
N ALA A 15 14.10 -2.28 1.89
CA ALA A 15 12.76 -1.72 1.80
C ALA A 15 11.80 -2.40 2.80
N GLU A 16 11.89 -3.72 2.95
CA GLU A 16 11.13 -4.48 3.94
C GLU A 16 11.48 -4.08 5.37
N GLU A 17 12.77 -4.01 5.71
CA GLU A 17 13.24 -3.59 7.03
C GLU A 17 12.81 -2.16 7.39
N LEU A 18 12.92 -1.24 6.44
CA LEU A 18 12.45 0.14 6.61
C LEU A 18 10.93 0.18 6.81
N TRP A 19 10.17 -0.61 6.05
CA TRP A 19 8.72 -0.70 6.19
C TRP A 19 8.32 -1.25 7.58
N ASP A 20 8.98 -2.30 8.05
CA ASP A 20 8.75 -2.83 9.40
C ASP A 20 9.12 -1.83 10.50
N SER A 21 10.18 -1.05 10.30
CA SER A 21 10.58 -0.01 11.26
C SER A 21 9.53 1.12 11.41
N VAL A 22 8.79 1.42 10.34
CA VAL A 22 7.68 2.39 10.37
C VAL A 22 6.44 1.74 10.97
N ARG A 23 6.13 0.50 10.58
CA ARG A 23 4.98 -0.27 11.08
C ARG A 23 4.96 -0.37 12.60
N THR A 24 6.12 -0.55 13.24
CA THR A 24 6.22 -0.61 14.70
C THR A 24 5.84 0.70 15.42
N LYS A 25 5.77 1.82 14.68
CA LYS A 25 5.29 3.12 15.17
C LYS A 25 3.89 3.46 14.68
N SER A 26 3.29 2.64 13.81
CA SER A 26 1.96 2.91 13.26
C SER A 26 0.85 2.81 14.31
N ASP A 27 1.06 2.07 15.40
CA ASP A 27 0.14 2.00 16.53
C ASP A 27 0.03 3.34 17.30
N GLU A 28 0.92 4.31 17.03
CA GLU A 28 0.87 5.67 17.59
C GLU A 28 -0.08 6.61 16.82
N ILE A 29 -0.55 6.20 15.63
CA ILE A 29 -1.47 6.99 14.81
C ILE A 29 -2.89 6.53 15.12
N GLU A 30 -3.56 7.23 16.04
CA GLU A 30 -4.98 6.97 16.32
C GLU A 30 -5.84 7.27 15.08
N VAL A 31 -6.56 6.24 14.62
CA VAL A 31 -7.59 6.41 13.59
C VAL A 31 -8.84 6.94 14.29
N THR A 32 -9.30 8.12 13.89
CA THR A 32 -10.51 8.73 14.46
C THR A 32 -11.74 7.89 14.15
N PRO A 33 -12.78 7.91 15.01
CA PRO A 33 -14.04 7.21 14.75
C PRO A 33 -14.64 7.53 13.37
N GLU A 34 -14.55 8.78 12.94
CA GLU A 34 -15.06 9.24 11.64
C GLU A 34 -14.29 8.63 10.45
N GLN A 35 -12.98 8.43 10.61
CA GLN A 35 -12.17 7.75 9.60
C GLN A 35 -12.48 6.25 9.54
N ILE A 36 -12.75 5.62 10.69
CA ILE A 36 -13.16 4.22 10.75
C ILE A 36 -14.50 4.03 10.02
N GLU A 37 -15.49 4.86 10.35
CA GLU A 37 -16.83 4.81 9.71
C GLU A 37 -16.73 5.01 8.19
N LEU A 38 -15.88 5.93 7.74
CA LEU A 38 -15.63 6.13 6.31
C LEU A 38 -15.02 4.87 5.65
N LEU A 39 -14.06 4.22 6.30
CA LEU A 39 -13.43 3.00 5.78
C LEU A 39 -14.42 1.84 5.71
N GLU A 40 -15.26 1.66 6.73
CA GLU A 40 -16.32 0.64 6.76
C GLU A 40 -17.36 0.87 5.66
N SER A 41 -17.76 2.13 5.44
CA SER A 41 -18.66 2.50 4.34
C SER A 41 -18.07 2.12 2.98
N ARG A 42 -16.78 2.43 2.75
CA ARG A 42 -16.08 2.10 1.50
C ARG A 42 -15.95 0.59 1.29
N LEU A 43 -15.66 -0.16 2.34
CA LEU A 43 -15.57 -1.63 2.27
C LEU A 43 -16.92 -2.25 1.93
N THR A 44 -18.00 -1.75 2.54
CA THR A 44 -19.37 -2.20 2.26
C THR A 44 -19.78 -1.88 0.82
N ALA A 45 -19.44 -0.68 0.33
CA ALA A 45 -19.66 -0.28 -1.05
C ALA A 45 -18.90 -1.19 -2.02
N LEU A 46 -17.61 -1.45 -1.78
CA LEU A 46 -16.81 -2.37 -2.59
C LEU A 46 -17.41 -3.78 -2.65
N ALA A 47 -17.83 -4.32 -1.50
CA ALA A 47 -18.47 -5.64 -1.43
C ALA A 47 -19.81 -5.70 -2.18
N SER A 48 -20.52 -4.57 -2.30
CA SER A 48 -21.83 -4.48 -2.95
C SER A 48 -21.75 -4.18 -4.44
N ASP A 49 -20.78 -3.37 -4.85
CA ASP A 49 -20.58 -2.92 -6.25
C ASP A 49 -20.02 -4.06 -7.12
N GLY A 50 -19.26 -4.99 -6.53
CA GLY A 50 -18.76 -6.20 -7.20
C GLY A 50 -17.66 -5.94 -8.24
N ASP A 51 -17.27 -4.68 -8.42
CA ASP A 51 -16.10 -4.29 -9.21
C ASP A 51 -14.85 -4.40 -8.33
N TYR A 52 -14.09 -5.48 -8.53
CA TYR A 52 -12.80 -5.71 -7.87
C TYR A 52 -11.69 -4.80 -8.40
N GLY A 53 -12.04 -3.86 -9.28
CA GLY A 53 -11.10 -3.07 -10.05
C GLY A 53 -10.44 -3.91 -11.13
N ASP A 54 -9.35 -3.37 -11.64
CA ASP A 54 -8.67 -3.94 -12.80
C ASP A 54 -7.46 -4.77 -12.38
N THR A 55 -7.10 -5.77 -13.19
CA THR A 55 -5.93 -6.60 -12.90
C THR A 55 -4.65 -5.76 -12.91
N TRP A 56 -3.65 -6.17 -12.12
CA TRP A 56 -2.35 -5.50 -12.11
C TRP A 56 -1.75 -5.36 -13.52
N GLU A 57 -1.90 -6.37 -14.37
CA GLU A 57 -1.42 -6.34 -15.75
C GLU A 57 -2.06 -5.22 -16.58
N ASN A 58 -3.37 -4.98 -16.40
CA ASN A 58 -4.10 -3.90 -17.08
C ASN A 58 -3.74 -2.53 -16.51
N VAL A 59 -3.59 -2.41 -15.19
CA VAL A 59 -3.10 -1.19 -14.52
C VAL A 59 -1.71 -0.83 -15.03
N LYS A 60 -0.78 -1.80 -15.03
CA LYS A 60 0.60 -1.63 -15.50
C LYS A 60 0.66 -1.18 -16.95
N LYS A 61 -0.17 -1.75 -17.83
CA LYS A 61 -0.28 -1.30 -19.23
C LYS A 61 -0.69 0.17 -19.31
N ARG A 62 -1.68 0.62 -18.53
CA ARG A 62 -2.10 2.04 -18.51
C ARG A 62 -1.00 2.98 -18.04
N VAL A 63 -0.26 2.60 -16.98
CA VAL A 63 0.79 3.44 -16.39
C VAL A 63 2.03 3.55 -17.29
N ILE A 64 2.40 2.48 -18.01
CA ILE A 64 3.58 2.46 -18.89
C ILE A 64 3.26 3.00 -20.29
N ALA A 65 2.00 2.95 -20.72
CA ALA A 65 1.56 3.50 -22.00
C ALA A 65 1.32 5.02 -21.99
N GLY A 66 1.38 5.66 -20.81
CA GLY A 66 1.35 7.12 -20.65
C GLY A 66 2.75 7.72 -20.64
#